data_AF-A0A419G3V9-F1
#
_entry.id   AF-A0A419G3V9-F1
#
_cell.length_a   1.000
_cell.length_b   1.000
_cell.length_c   1.000
_cell.angle_alpha   90.00
_cell.angle_beta   90.00
_cell.angle_gamma   90.00
#
_symmetry.space_group_name_H-M   'P 1'
#
loop_
_entity.id
_entity.type
_entity.pdbx_description
1 polymer ?
#
loop_
_entity_poly.entity_id
_entity_poly.type
_entity_poly.pdbx_seq_one_letter_code
_entity_poly.pdbx_strand_id
1 'polypeptide(L)'
;MFVRWRPFKGRKSRYPCLYEPAYRPDGRLYSKYVTYLGKDPVAAIRRLYREGRLTLAQVESISERKLPELADLKEELRKEANGNG
;
A
#
# COMPACT_ATOMS: atom_id res chain seq x y z
N MET A 1 1.76 -5.20 4.72
CA MET A 1 0.72 -4.94 3.68
C MET A 1 1.21 -5.41 2.31
N PHE A 2 0.39 -5.42 1.26
CA PHE A 2 0.86 -5.75 -0.11
C PHE A 2 -0.07 -5.21 -1.20
N VAL A 3 0.46 -5.04 -2.40
CA VAL A 3 -0.32 -4.66 -3.59
C VAL A 3 -0.75 -5.91 -4.36
N ARG A 4 -2.02 -5.96 -4.75
CA ARG A 4 -2.60 -7.04 -5.57
C ARG A 4 -3.31 -6.44 -6.79
N TRP A 5 -3.01 -6.98 -7.97
CA TRP A 5 -3.65 -6.62 -9.23
C TRP A 5 -4.92 -7.43 -9.39
N ARG A 6 -6.07 -6.76 -9.30
CA ARG A 6 -7.39 -7.40 -9.40
C ARG A 6 -8.17 -6.81 -10.57
N PRO A 7 -9.02 -7.60 -11.26
CA PRO A 7 -10.00 -7.03 -12.16
C PRO A 7 -10.93 -6.12 -11.35
N PHE A 8 -11.11 -4.88 -11.80
CA PHE A 8 -12.13 -3.99 -11.25
C PHE A 8 -13.47 -4.33 -11.92
N LYS A 9 -14.55 -4.49 -11.15
CA LYS A 9 -15.86 -5.00 -11.60
C LYS A 9 -16.19 -4.62 -13.05
N GLY A 10 -16.35 -5.63 -13.92
CA GLY A 10 -16.73 -5.47 -15.33
C GLY A 10 -15.65 -4.96 -16.27
N ARG A 11 -14.42 -4.68 -15.80
CA ARG A 11 -13.30 -4.21 -16.63
C ARG A 11 -12.30 -5.34 -16.89
N LYS A 12 -11.86 -5.45 -18.15
CA LYS A 12 -10.81 -6.40 -18.57
C LYS A 12 -9.45 -6.09 -17.93
N SER A 13 -9.18 -4.81 -17.65
CA SER A 13 -7.92 -4.37 -17.06
C SER A 13 -7.82 -4.71 -15.58
N ARG A 14 -6.64 -5.16 -15.17
CA ARG A 14 -6.29 -5.32 -13.76
C ARG A 14 -5.80 -4.00 -13.19
N TYR A 15 -6.12 -3.77 -11.94
CA TYR A 15 -5.87 -2.53 -11.23
C TYR A 15 -5.16 -2.83 -9.91
N PRO A 16 -4.14 -2.04 -9.54
CA PRO A 16 -3.43 -2.22 -8.27
C PRO A 16 -4.33 -1.80 -7.11
N CYS A 17 -4.47 -2.69 -6.14
CA CYS A 17 -5.21 -2.45 -4.91
C CYS A 17 -4.34 -2.79 -3.72
N LEU A 18 -4.43 -2.00 -2.66
CA LEU A 18 -3.72 -2.21 -1.42
C LEU A 18 -4.53 -3.14 -0.51
N TYR A 19 -3.85 -4.15 0.03
CA TYR A 19 -4.42 -5.11 0.98
C TYR A 19 -3.56 -5.19 2.25
N GLU A 20 -4.23 -5.44 3.36
CA GLU A 20 -3.62 -5.68 4.66
C GLU A 20 -3.91 -7.12 5.11
N PRO A 21 -2.91 -7.88 5.57
CA PRO A 21 -3.17 -9.14 6.25
C PRO A 21 -3.88 -8.88 7.57
N ALA A 22 -4.97 -9.59 7.82
CA ALA A 22 -5.73 -9.50 9.05
C ALA A 22 -6.14 -10.89 9.52
N TYR A 23 -6.28 -11.05 10.84
CA TYR A 23 -6.74 -12.30 11.43
C TYR A 23 -8.23 -12.19 11.76
N ARG A 24 -8.97 -13.25 11.49
CA ARG A 24 -10.33 -13.43 12.00
C ARG A 24 -10.29 -13.84 13.48
N PRO A 25 -11.42 -13.72 14.21
CA PRO A 25 -11.53 -14.24 15.57
C PRO A 25 -11.22 -15.75 15.71
N ASP A 26 -11.40 -16.52 14.64
CA ASP A 26 -11.07 -17.96 14.57
C ASP A 26 -9.58 -18.25 14.27
N GLY A 27 -8.73 -17.22 14.27
CA GLY A 27 -7.30 -17.33 13.98
C GLY A 27 -6.95 -17.47 12.49
N ARG A 28 -7.93 -17.54 11.57
CA ARG A 28 -7.64 -17.66 10.14
C ARG A 28 -7.19 -16.34 9.53
N LEU A 29 -6.09 -16.39 8.78
CA LEU A 29 -5.58 -15.26 8.03
C LEU A 29 -6.49 -14.95 6.82
N TYR A 30 -6.84 -13.67 6.65
CA TYR A 30 -7.46 -13.16 5.44
C TYR A 30 -6.79 -11.87 4.99
N SER A 31 -7.11 -11.43 3.77
CA SER A 31 -6.62 -10.16 3.24
C SER A 31 -7.75 -9.15 3.23
N LYS A 32 -7.64 -8.09 4.02
CA LYS A 32 -8.57 -6.96 4.07
C LYS A 32 -8.23 -5.99 2.94
N TYR A 33 -9.21 -5.64 2.12
CA TYR A 33 -9.06 -4.57 1.12
C TYR A 33 -8.94 -3.23 1.84
N VAL A 34 -7.92 -2.46 1.49
CA VAL A 34 -7.70 -1.12 2.04
C VAL A 34 -8.21 -0.07 1.07
N THR A 35 -7.63 0.00 -0.13
CA THR A 35 -8.04 0.97 -1.15
C THR A 35 -7.54 0.60 -2.55
N TYR A 36 -8.12 1.23 -3.55
CA TYR A 36 -7.67 1.20 -4.93
C TYR A 36 -6.57 2.25 -5.10
N LEU A 37 -5.49 1.87 -5.78
CA LEU A 37 -4.30 2.71 -5.93
C LEU A 37 -4.24 3.47 -7.27
N GLY A 38 -5.27 3.41 -8.11
CA GLY A 38 -5.26 4.16 -9.36
C GLY A 38 -4.39 3.52 -10.45
N LYS A 39 -3.97 4.36 -11.40
CA LYS A 39 -3.00 4.00 -12.45
C LYS A 39 -1.55 4.12 -11.98
N ASP A 40 -1.31 4.98 -10.98
CA ASP A 40 0.00 5.24 -10.39
C ASP A 40 -0.02 4.85 -8.90
N PRO A 41 0.38 3.61 -8.59
CA PRO A 41 0.29 3.11 -7.23
C PRO A 41 1.26 3.76 -6.25
N VAL A 42 2.44 4.22 -6.68
CA VAL A 42 3.41 4.88 -5.80
C VAL A 42 2.90 6.25 -5.39
N ALA A 43 2.44 7.06 -6.36
CA ALA A 43 1.88 8.37 -6.07
C ALA A 43 0.66 8.25 -5.15
N ALA A 44 -0.19 7.23 -5.34
CA ALA A 44 -1.32 6.96 -4.47
C ALA A 44 -0.88 6.61 -3.04
N ILE A 45 0.14 5.76 -2.85
CA ILE A 45 0.65 5.41 -1.52
C ILE A 45 1.25 6.65 -0.82
N ARG A 46 2.04 7.46 -1.53
CA ARG A 46 2.59 8.71 -1.00
C ARG A 46 1.48 9.67 -0.54
N ARG A 47 0.43 9.81 -1.36
CA ARG A 47 -0.74 10.62 -1.01
C ARG A 47 -1.44 10.11 0.25
N LEU A 48 -1.68 8.80 0.36
CA LEU A 48 -2.31 8.21 1.54
C LEU A 48 -1.49 8.43 2.81
N TYR A 49 -0.15 8.40 2.72
CA TYR A 49 0.73 8.76 3.84
C TYR A 49 0.57 10.23 4.24
N ARG A 50 0.64 11.16 3.26
CA ARG A 50 0.48 12.60 3.51
C ARG A 50 -0.89 12.98 4.07
N GLU A 51 -1.94 12.26 3.66
CA GLU A 51 -3.30 12.43 4.21
C GLU A 51 -3.46 11.80 5.61
N GLY A 52 -2.43 11.18 6.19
CA GLY A 52 -2.48 10.49 7.49
C GLY A 52 -3.28 9.18 7.47
N ARG A 53 -3.62 8.67 6.27
CA ARG A 53 -4.40 7.43 6.10
C ARG A 53 -3.54 6.18 6.15
N LEU A 54 -2.23 6.31 5.95
CA LEU A 54 -1.22 5.31 6.20
C LEU A 54 -0.14 5.89 7.11
N THR A 55 0.29 5.13 8.11
CA THR A 55 1.48 5.48 8.89
C THR A 55 2.77 5.09 8.15
N LEU A 56 3.91 5.66 8.54
CA LEU A 56 5.21 5.26 7.98
C LEU A 56 5.43 3.76 8.12
N ALA A 57 5.19 3.19 9.31
CA ALA A 57 5.31 1.75 9.55
C ALA A 57 4.40 0.91 8.62
N GLN A 58 3.18 1.37 8.35
CA GLN A 58 2.30 0.70 7.39
C GLN A 58 2.88 0.73 5.98
N VAL A 59 3.39 1.87 5.52
CA VAL A 59 4.04 2.01 4.21
C VAL A 59 5.27 1.10 4.11
N GLU A 60 6.11 1.08 5.14
CA GLU A 60 7.28 0.20 5.20
C GLU A 60 6.92 -1.28 5.14
N SER A 61 5.79 -1.66 5.76
CA SER A 61 5.29 -3.04 5.73
C SER A 61 4.78 -3.49 4.35
N ILE A 62 4.61 -2.59 3.38
CA ILE A 62 4.11 -2.95 2.05
C ILE A 62 5.17 -3.75 1.30
N SER A 63 4.81 -4.95 0.84
CA SER A 63 5.73 -5.77 0.04
C SER A 63 6.10 -5.11 -1.30
N GLU A 64 7.40 -5.02 -1.57
CA GLU A 64 8.00 -4.47 -2.81
C GLU A 64 7.99 -5.47 -3.98
N ARG A 65 7.67 -6.76 -3.74
CA ARG A 65 7.78 -7.83 -4.76
C ARG A 65 7.02 -7.54 -6.05
N LYS A 66 5.92 -6.79 -5.96
CA LYS A 66 5.09 -6.41 -7.11
C LYS A 66 5.14 -4.92 -7.43
N LEU A 67 5.85 -4.14 -6.61
CA LEU A 67 6.01 -2.71 -6.77
C LEU A 67 7.44 -2.31 -6.29
N PRO A 68 8.50 -2.66 -7.04
CA PRO A 68 9.87 -2.41 -6.63
C PRO A 68 10.20 -0.92 -6.44
N GLU A 69 9.56 -0.05 -7.23
CA GLU A 69 9.68 1.42 -7.13
C GLU A 69 9.19 1.98 -5.78
N LEU A 70 8.56 1.14 -4.96
CA LEU A 70 8.20 1.50 -3.60
C LEU A 70 9.41 1.61 -2.66
N ALA A 71 10.54 0.98 -2.99
CA ALA A 71 11.76 1.07 -2.19
C ALA A 71 12.24 2.52 -2.07
N ASP A 72 12.32 3.23 -3.20
CA ASP A 72 12.71 4.64 -3.24
C ASP A 72 11.74 5.51 -2.44
N LEU A 73 10.42 5.30 -2.61
CA LEU A 73 9.42 6.02 -1.83
C LEU A 73 9.60 5.79 -0.33
N LYS A 74 9.86 4.56 0.13
CA LYS A 74 10.07 4.28 1.55
C LYS A 74 11.30 5.04 2.08
N GLU A 75 12.37 5.10 1.31
CA GLU A 75 13.57 5.85 1.70
C GLU A 75 13.29 7.36 1.77
N GLU A 76 12.61 7.92 0.77
CA GLU A 76 12.18 9.33 0.79
C GLU A 76 11.36 9.65 2.04
N LEU A 77 10.35 8.83 2.34
CA LEU A 77 9.46 9.06 3.48
C LEU A 77 10.15 8.90 4.84
N ARG A 78 11.15 8.01 4.96
CA ARG A 78 12.01 7.92 6.16
C ARG A 78 12.79 9.20 6.39
N LYS A 79 13.39 9.75 5.33
CA LYS A 79 14.14 11.02 5.40
C LYS A 79 13.22 12.18 5.77
N GLU A 80 12.04 12.26 5.16
CA GLU A 80 11.00 13.26 5.50
C GLU A 80 10.60 13.16 7.00
N ALA A 81 10.43 11.94 7.53
CA ALA A 81 10.06 11.74 8.93
C ALA A 81 11.18 12.06 9.93
N ASN A 82 12.45 11.84 9.56
CA ASN A 82 13.61 12.07 10.43
C ASN A 82 14.21 13.48 10.31
N GLY A 83 13.99 14.18 9.19
CA GLY A 83 14.55 15.50 8.91
C GLY A 83 13.66 16.68 9.35
N ASN A 84 12.51 16.41 9.97
CA ASN A 84 11.54 17.43 10.38
C ASN A 84 11.46 17.60 11.90
N GLY A 85 12.61 17.49 12.59
CA GLY A 85 12.78 17.68 14.03
C GLY A 85 13.66 18.90 14.34
#